data_AF-A0ABD2IZ05-F1
#
_entry.id   AF-A0ABD2IZ05-F1
#
_cell.length_a   1.000
_cell.length_b   1.000
_cell.length_c   1.000
_cell.angle_alpha   90.00
_cell.angle_beta   90.00
_cell.angle_gamma   90.00
#
_symmetry.space_group_name_H-M   'P 1'
#
loop_
_entity.id
_entity.type
_entity.pdbx_description
1 polymer ?
#
loop_
_entity_poly.entity_id
_entity_poly.type
_entity_poly.pdbx_seq_one_letter_code
_entity_poly.pdbx_strand_id
1 'polypeptide(L)'
;MRIRTTAGKTVAALVFQSARVVLTGVPHPSSASKMAARVLRRIQHTQSIALGIHQLRVVNIVGVQTFPQRISVERLQNTLGGIYDPTIFPALRCKLLNGVTCLVYISGKIIVTGAQSLDILHQSFTNLSNIIPNYFRA
;
A
#
# COMPACT_ATOMS: atom_id res chain seq x y z
N MET A 1 3.47 -12.25 -15.05
CA MET A 1 2.68 -13.47 -14.74
C MET A 1 1.70 -13.21 -13.60
N ARG A 2 0.63 -14.01 -13.46
CA ARG A 2 -0.33 -13.91 -12.34
C ARG A 2 -0.34 -15.21 -11.55
N ILE A 3 -0.38 -15.11 -10.23
CA ILE A 3 -0.42 -16.25 -9.30
C ILE A 3 -1.55 -16.04 -8.31
N ARG A 4 -2.40 -17.05 -8.11
CA ARG A 4 -3.44 -17.00 -7.08
C ARG A 4 -2.89 -17.39 -5.72
N THR A 5 -3.28 -16.65 -4.69
CA THR A 5 -3.07 -17.01 -3.29
C THR A 5 -4.04 -18.12 -2.88
N THR A 6 -3.78 -18.76 -1.75
CA THR A 6 -4.70 -19.75 -1.15
C THR A 6 -6.04 -19.13 -0.75
N ALA A 7 -6.07 -17.83 -0.48
CA ALA A 7 -7.29 -17.08 -0.15
C ALA A 7 -8.00 -16.49 -1.39
N GLY A 8 -7.74 -17.02 -2.59
CA GLY A 8 -8.41 -16.60 -3.83
C GLY A 8 -7.97 -15.24 -4.40
N LYS A 9 -7.17 -14.44 -3.68
CA LYS A 9 -6.63 -13.17 -4.20
C LYS A 9 -5.52 -13.41 -5.23
N THR A 10 -5.42 -12.56 -6.24
CA THR A 10 -4.37 -12.64 -7.27
C THR A 10 -3.18 -11.76 -6.90
N VAL A 11 -1.98 -12.37 -6.87
CA VAL A 11 -0.69 -11.69 -6.84
C VAL A 11 -0.18 -11.57 -8.28
N ALA A 12 0.19 -10.36 -8.68
CA ALA A 12 0.86 -10.14 -9.95
C ALA A 12 2.37 -10.17 -9.72
N ALA A 13 3.10 -10.81 -10.63
CA ALA A 13 4.55 -10.80 -10.65
C ALA A 13 5.03 -10.22 -11.98
N LEU A 14 5.77 -9.12 -11.91
CA LEU A 14 6.49 -8.53 -13.03
C LEU A 14 7.91 -9.09 -13.01
N VAL A 15 8.29 -9.75 -14.09
CA VAL A 15 9.62 -10.36 -14.26
C VAL A 15 10.35 -9.56 -15.31
N PHE A 16 11.53 -9.09 -14.97
CA PHE A 16 12.38 -8.28 -15.85
C PHE A 16 13.48 -9.15 -16.46
N GLN A 17 14.03 -8.71 -17.61
CA GLN A 17 15.18 -9.37 -18.24
C GLN A 17 16.39 -9.45 -17.30
N SER A 18 16.53 -8.49 -16.39
CA SER A 18 17.59 -8.47 -15.36
C SER A 18 17.39 -9.50 -14.23
N ALA A 19 16.50 -10.49 -14.41
CA ALA A 19 16.05 -11.44 -13.39
C ALA A 19 15.44 -10.83 -12.11
N ARG A 20 15.19 -9.51 -12.10
CA ARG A 20 14.47 -8.87 -10.99
C ARG A 20 12.99 -9.23 -11.10
N VAL A 21 12.37 -9.44 -9.95
CA VAL A 21 10.95 -9.75 -9.86
C VAL A 21 10.29 -8.78 -8.88
N VAL A 22 9.20 -8.15 -9.31
CA VAL A 22 8.34 -7.32 -8.46
C VAL A 22 7.03 -8.05 -8.24
N LEU A 23 6.68 -8.30 -6.97
CA LEU A 23 5.41 -8.87 -6.56
C LEU A 23 4.47 -7.77 -6.09
N THR A 24 3.25 -7.74 -6.62
CA THR A 24 2.21 -6.79 -6.20
C THR A 24 0.90 -7.52 -5.89
N GLY A 25 0.08 -6.93 -5.03
CA GLY A 25 -1.16 -7.55 -4.55
C GLY A 25 -0.95 -8.66 -3.52
N VAL A 26 0.24 -8.74 -2.91
CA VAL A 26 0.49 -9.64 -1.78
C VAL A 26 -0.30 -9.13 -0.57
N PRO A 27 -1.24 -9.92 0.01
CA PRO A 27 -2.13 -9.41 1.05
C PRO A 27 -1.44 -9.01 2.35
N HIS A 28 -0.35 -9.69 2.70
CA HIS A 28 0.41 -9.43 3.93
C HIS A 28 1.91 -9.70 3.70
N PRO A 29 2.83 -8.87 4.23
CA PRO A 29 4.27 -9.06 4.08
C PRO A 29 4.78 -10.47 4.43
N SER A 30 4.24 -11.10 5.48
CA SER A 30 4.63 -12.47 5.87
C SER A 30 4.37 -13.52 4.78
N SER A 31 3.44 -13.26 3.85
CA SER A 31 3.16 -14.15 2.72
C SER A 31 4.11 -13.97 1.53
N ALA A 32 4.96 -12.93 1.54
CA ALA A 32 5.81 -12.58 0.40
C ALA A 32 6.78 -13.72 0.04
N SER A 33 7.41 -14.36 1.03
CA SER A 33 8.34 -15.47 0.80
C SER A 33 7.66 -16.65 0.10
N LYS A 34 6.48 -17.05 0.59
CA LYS A 34 5.67 -18.12 -0.02
C LYS A 34 5.28 -17.77 -1.47
N MET A 35 4.93 -16.52 -1.75
CA MET A 35 4.57 -16.08 -3.10
C MET A 35 5.78 -16.02 -4.02
N ALA A 36 6.93 -15.55 -3.53
CA ALA A 36 8.19 -15.54 -4.28
C ALA A 36 8.63 -16.96 -4.66
N ALA A 37 8.53 -17.93 -3.73
CA ALA A 37 8.82 -19.33 -4.01
C ALA A 37 7.90 -19.92 -5.10
N ARG A 38 6.61 -19.54 -5.10
CA ARG A 38 5.67 -19.95 -6.16
C ARG A 38 6.04 -19.36 -7.53
N VAL A 39 6.44 -18.10 -7.58
CA VAL A 39 6.94 -17.46 -8.82
C VAL A 39 8.20 -18.17 -9.30
N LEU A 40 9.16 -18.41 -8.40
CA LEU A 40 10.42 -19.07 -8.71
C LEU A 40 10.18 -20.45 -9.35
N ARG A 41 9.38 -21.30 -8.72
CA ARG A 41 9.04 -22.62 -9.26
C ARG A 41 8.42 -22.51 -10.65
N ARG A 42 7.51 -21.56 -10.86
CA ARG A 42 6.86 -21.34 -12.16
C ARG A 42 7.88 -20.97 -13.25
N ILE A 43 8.85 -20.11 -12.94
CA ILE A 43 9.92 -19.72 -13.87
C ILE A 43 10.85 -20.90 -14.16
N GLN A 44 11.32 -21.59 -13.12
CA GLN A 44 12.21 -22.75 -13.25
C GLN A 44 11.61 -23.84 -14.15
N HIS A 45 10.33 -24.16 -13.99
CA HIS A 45 9.63 -25.13 -14.84
C HIS A 45 9.52 -24.71 -16.31
N THR A 46 9.54 -23.41 -16.62
CA THR A 46 9.41 -22.92 -17.99
C THR A 46 10.75 -22.78 -18.69
N GLN A 47 11.82 -22.46 -17.97
CA GLN A 47 13.10 -22.10 -18.58
C GLN A 47 14.20 -23.15 -18.38
N SER A 48 13.99 -24.19 -17.57
CA SER A 48 15.02 -25.21 -17.26
C SER A 48 16.34 -24.61 -16.76
N ILE A 49 16.26 -23.48 -16.05
CA ILE A 49 17.40 -22.78 -15.43
C ILE A 49 17.33 -22.93 -13.92
N ALA A 50 18.47 -23.22 -13.29
CA ALA A 50 18.61 -23.19 -11.84
C ALA A 50 18.63 -21.73 -11.35
N LEU A 51 17.54 -21.31 -10.71
CA LEU A 51 17.39 -19.97 -10.13
C LEU A 51 17.21 -20.06 -8.61
N GLY A 52 17.68 -19.06 -7.88
CA GLY A 52 17.47 -18.90 -6.44
C GLY A 52 16.93 -17.51 -6.09
N ILE A 53 16.36 -17.36 -4.90
CA ILE A 53 15.98 -16.04 -4.36
C ILE A 53 17.18 -15.51 -3.56
N HIS A 54 17.90 -14.55 -4.13
CA HIS A 54 19.02 -13.90 -3.44
C HIS A 54 18.58 -12.89 -2.38
N GLN A 55 17.61 -12.04 -2.71
CA GLN A 55 17.13 -11.00 -1.81
C GLN A 55 15.62 -10.85 -1.94
N LEU A 56 14.94 -10.90 -0.80
CA LEU A 56 13.52 -10.58 -0.70
C LEU A 56 13.36 -9.42 0.27
N ARG A 57 12.78 -8.32 -0.20
CA ARG A 57 12.49 -7.15 0.62
C ARG A 57 11.11 -6.60 0.32
N VAL A 58 10.46 -6.09 1.36
CA VAL A 58 9.28 -5.25 1.21
C VAL A 58 9.76 -3.85 0.83
N VAL A 59 9.21 -3.31 -0.26
CA VAL A 59 9.59 -1.97 -0.75
C VAL A 59 8.45 -0.96 -0.61
N ASN A 60 7.22 -1.44 -0.45
CA ASN A 60 6.05 -0.61 -0.23
C ASN A 60 4.93 -1.45 0.40
N ILE A 61 4.23 -0.86 1.35
CA ILE A 61 3.00 -1.35 1.94
C ILE A 61 1.96 -0.26 1.76
N VAL A 62 0.78 -0.66 1.28
CA VAL A 62 -0.39 0.21 1.17
C VAL A 62 -1.43 -0.28 2.17
N GLY A 63 -1.85 0.62 3.05
CA GLY A 63 -2.93 0.38 3.99
C GLY A 63 -4.15 1.22 3.66
N VAL A 64 -5.32 0.74 4.07
CA VAL A 64 -6.59 1.45 3.91
C VAL A 64 -7.35 1.37 5.23
N GLN A 65 -7.91 2.49 5.65
CA GLN A 65 -8.85 2.57 6.77
C GLN A 65 -10.05 3.42 6.30
N THR A 66 -11.24 3.10 6.79
CA THR A 66 -12.45 3.85 6.45
C THR A 66 -13.17 4.23 7.73
N PHE A 67 -13.38 5.53 7.93
CA PHE A 67 -14.30 6.04 8.94
C PHE A 67 -15.72 6.08 8.36
N PRO A 68 -16.76 5.80 9.17
CA PRO A 68 -18.13 5.84 8.69
C PRO A 68 -18.64 7.28 8.46
N GLN A 69 -18.03 8.27 9.11
CA GLN A 69 -18.38 9.68 8.95
C GLN A 69 -17.66 10.32 7.77
N ARG A 70 -18.33 11.31 7.16
CA ARG A 70 -17.69 12.17 6.16
C ARG A 70 -16.69 13.11 6.81
N ILE A 71 -15.60 13.41 6.11
CA ILE A 71 -14.51 14.28 6.58
C ILE A 71 -14.59 15.63 5.87
N SER A 72 -14.41 16.72 6.61
CA SER A 72 -14.13 18.05 6.07
C SER A 72 -12.68 18.13 5.63
N VAL A 73 -12.43 17.68 4.41
CA VAL A 73 -11.10 17.58 3.80
C VAL A 73 -10.46 18.97 3.64
N GLU A 74 -11.28 19.99 3.37
CA GLU A 74 -10.88 21.39 3.24
C GLU A 74 -10.30 21.92 4.56
N ARG A 75 -10.96 21.62 5.70
CA ARG A 75 -10.44 21.97 7.02
C ARG A 75 -9.21 21.15 7.39
N LEU A 76 -9.21 19.85 7.05
CA LEU A 76 -8.11 18.95 7.34
C LEU A 76 -6.81 19.34 6.60
N GLN A 77 -6.93 19.85 5.36
CA GLN A 77 -5.79 20.34 4.58
C GLN A 77 -4.96 21.35 5.35
N ASN A 78 -5.62 22.30 6.03
CA ASN A 78 -4.96 23.37 6.77
C ASN A 78 -4.15 22.84 7.97
N THR A 79 -4.50 21.66 8.49
CA THR A 79 -3.82 21.04 9.63
C THR A 79 -2.70 20.10 9.20
N LEU A 80 -2.96 19.24 8.21
CA LEU A 80 -1.97 18.24 7.80
C LEU A 80 -0.91 18.75 6.84
N GLY A 81 -1.13 19.92 6.21
CA GLY A 81 -0.25 20.40 5.13
C GLY A 81 -0.38 19.49 3.90
N GLY A 82 -1.17 19.90 2.93
CA GLY A 82 -1.41 19.10 1.73
C GLY A 82 -2.14 19.88 0.66
N ILE A 83 -2.52 19.16 -0.40
CA ILE A 83 -3.20 19.72 -1.56
C ILE A 83 -4.49 18.93 -1.77
N TYR A 84 -5.61 19.65 -1.74
CA TYR A 84 -6.93 19.18 -2.09
C TYR A 84 -7.55 20.15 -3.09
N ASP A 85 -7.76 19.65 -4.29
CA ASP A 85 -8.56 20.31 -5.32
C ASP A 85 -9.40 19.21 -5.99
N PRO A 86 -10.71 19.13 -5.69
CA PRO A 86 -11.57 18.08 -6.21
C PRO A 86 -11.72 18.09 -7.73
N THR A 87 -11.39 19.20 -8.40
CA THR A 87 -11.41 19.29 -9.86
C THR A 87 -10.23 18.55 -10.49
N ILE A 88 -9.10 18.47 -9.77
CA ILE A 88 -7.87 17.79 -10.21
C ILE A 88 -7.82 16.37 -9.66
N PHE A 89 -8.13 16.18 -8.37
CA PHE A 89 -8.08 14.88 -7.70
C PHE A 89 -9.03 14.81 -6.49
N PRO A 90 -9.84 13.75 -6.34
CA PRO A 90 -10.97 13.71 -5.40
C PRO A 90 -10.60 13.48 -3.93
N ALA A 91 -9.32 13.60 -3.56
CA ALA A 91 -8.85 13.39 -2.19
C ALA A 91 -7.75 14.38 -1.82
N LEU A 92 -7.66 14.72 -0.54
CA LEU A 92 -6.50 15.43 -0.01
C LEU A 92 -5.28 14.55 -0.12
N ARG A 93 -4.23 15.05 -0.74
CA ARG A 93 -2.90 14.45 -0.76
C ARG A 93 -2.00 15.19 0.22
N CYS A 94 -1.54 14.51 1.26
CA CYS A 94 -0.58 15.05 2.22
C CYS A 94 0.58 14.08 2.48
N LYS A 95 1.68 14.63 3.00
CA LYS A 95 2.83 13.85 3.47
C LYS A 95 2.74 13.72 4.98
N LEU A 96 2.89 12.50 5.46
CA LEU A 96 3.04 12.20 6.87
C LEU A 96 4.54 12.09 7.21
N LEU A 97 4.83 11.82 8.48
CA LEU A 97 6.17 11.49 8.94
C LEU A 97 6.74 10.28 8.16
N ASN A 98 8.07 10.16 8.15
CA ASN A 98 8.81 9.08 7.48
C ASN A 98 8.57 8.99 5.96
N GLY A 99 8.21 10.09 5.29
CA GLY A 99 8.06 10.17 3.83
C GLY A 99 6.80 9.49 3.27
N VAL A 100 5.95 8.97 4.16
CA VAL A 100 4.70 8.29 3.82
C VAL A 100 3.70 9.27 3.23
N THR A 101 2.94 8.84 2.23
CA THR A 101 1.89 9.64 1.60
C THR A 101 0.53 9.17 2.08
N CYS A 102 -0.33 10.13 2.44
CA CYS A 102 -1.70 9.87 2.82
C CYS A 102 -2.67 10.50 1.81
N LEU A 103 -3.73 9.77 1.50
CA LEU A 103 -4.87 10.23 0.72
C LEU A 103 -6.12 10.17 1.59
N VAL A 104 -6.80 11.31 1.78
CA VAL A 104 -8.04 11.38 2.57
C VAL A 104 -9.20 11.79 1.68
N TYR A 105 -10.22 10.94 1.61
CA TYR A 105 -11.43 11.17 0.84
C TYR A 105 -12.54 11.74 1.73
N ILE A 106 -13.41 12.58 1.15
CA ILE A 106 -14.61 13.10 1.85
C ILE A 106 -15.45 11.96 2.43
N SER A 107 -15.48 10.79 1.80
CA SER A 107 -16.24 9.62 2.24
C SER A 107 -15.78 9.00 3.56
N GLY A 108 -14.69 9.48 4.16
CA GLY A 108 -14.07 8.87 5.34
C GLY A 108 -13.03 7.81 5.01
N LYS A 109 -12.87 7.44 3.72
CA LYS A 109 -11.82 6.54 3.27
C LYS A 109 -10.46 7.23 3.32
N ILE A 110 -9.47 6.52 3.85
CA ILE A 110 -8.09 6.96 3.98
C ILE A 110 -7.18 5.88 3.41
N ILE A 111 -6.21 6.30 2.62
CA ILE A 111 -5.19 5.41 2.05
C ILE A 111 -3.83 5.93 2.50
N VAL A 112 -3.01 5.03 3.03
CA VAL A 112 -1.63 5.31 3.41
C VAL A 112 -0.73 4.47 2.51
N THR A 113 0.23 5.09 1.82
CA THR A 113 1.15 4.45 0.87
C THR A 113 2.58 4.98 1.02
N GLY A 114 3.56 4.19 0.63
CA GLY A 114 4.98 4.52 0.77
C GLY A 114 5.60 4.02 2.07
N ALA A 115 4.85 3.30 2.90
CA ALA A 115 5.38 2.69 4.12
C ALA A 115 6.28 1.49 3.76
N GLN A 116 7.48 1.43 4.33
CA GLN A 116 8.43 0.34 4.08
C GLN A 116 8.34 -0.79 5.12
N SER A 117 7.64 -0.55 6.23
CA SER A 117 7.37 -1.54 7.28
C SER A 117 5.94 -1.42 7.79
N LEU A 118 5.45 -2.48 8.43
CA LEU A 118 4.14 -2.46 9.10
C LEU A 118 4.12 -1.46 10.25
N ASP A 119 5.23 -1.30 10.97
CA ASP A 119 5.31 -0.37 12.10
C ASP A 119 5.08 1.08 11.65
N ILE A 120 5.71 1.49 10.54
CA ILE A 120 5.49 2.83 9.95
C ILE A 120 4.03 2.99 9.52
N LEU A 121 3.44 1.95 8.93
CA LEU A 121 2.04 1.98 8.51
C LEU A 121 1.10 2.11 9.72
N HIS A 122 1.32 1.33 10.77
CA HIS A 122 0.53 1.37 12.00
C HIS A 122 0.65 2.71 12.70
N GLN A 123 1.86 3.23 12.88
CA GLN A 123 2.10 4.56 13.43
C GLN A 123 1.36 5.65 12.64
N SER A 124 1.38 5.56 11.30
CA SER A 124 0.65 6.50 10.43
C SER A 124 -0.85 6.48 10.72
N PHE A 125 -1.46 5.29 10.82
CA PHE A 125 -2.88 5.17 11.13
C PHE A 125 -3.23 5.59 12.56
N THR A 126 -2.37 5.31 13.54
CA THR A 126 -2.55 5.78 14.92
C THR A 126 -2.59 7.30 14.97
N ASN A 127 -1.63 7.97 14.32
CA ASN A 127 -1.60 9.43 14.26
C ASN A 127 -2.85 10.00 13.56
N LEU A 128 -3.26 9.41 12.45
CA LEU A 128 -4.47 9.84 11.73
C LEU A 128 -5.74 9.62 12.55
N SER A 129 -5.82 8.51 13.29
CA SER A 129 -6.99 8.19 14.13
C SER A 129 -7.18 9.18 15.29
N ASN A 130 -6.09 9.84 15.73
CA ASN A 130 -6.16 10.90 16.74
C ASN A 130 -6.60 12.26 16.16
N ILE A 131 -6.31 12.52 14.89
CA ILE A 131 -6.56 13.82 14.25
C ILE A 131 -7.94 13.85 13.60
N ILE A 132 -8.27 12.83 12.82
CA ILE A 132 -9.41 12.83 11.89
C ILE A 132 -10.78 13.03 12.56
N PRO A 133 -11.07 12.48 13.75
CA PRO A 133 -12.36 12.71 14.40
C PRO A 133 -12.74 14.19 14.59
N ASN A 134 -11.75 15.08 14.73
CA ASN A 134 -11.97 16.52 14.89
C ASN A 134 -12.46 17.21 13.59
N TYR A 135 -12.47 16.49 12.47
CA TYR A 135 -12.81 16.99 11.14
C TYR A 135 -14.03 16.26 10.56
N PHE A 136 -14.74 15.47 11.34
CA PHE A 136 -16.01 14.92 10.88
C PHE A 136 -17.00 16.04 10.57
N ARG A 137 -17.72 15.88 9.47
CA ARG A 137 -18.83 16.75 9.12
C ARG A 137 -20.00 16.40 10.05
N ALA A 138 -20.63 17.43 10.61
CA ALA A 138 -21.89 17.30 11.33
C ALA A 138 -23.00 16.83 10.38
#